data_AF-A0A248LHE0-F1
#
_entry.id   AF-A0A248LHE0-F1
#
_cell.length_a   1.000
_cell.length_b   1.000
_cell.length_c   1.000
_cell.angle_alpha   90.00
_cell.angle_beta   90.00
_cell.angle_gamma   90.00
#
_symmetry.space_group_name_H-M   'P 1'
#
loop_
_entity.id
_entity.type
_entity.pdbx_description
1 polymer ?
#
loop_
_entity_poly.entity_id
_entity_poly.type
_entity_poly.pdbx_seq_one_letter_code
_entity_poly.pdbx_strand_id
1 'polypeptide(L)' 'MDFSSADETVLDGLLRAADYTIRFPASALPELATGHTLSIAGVTYQVRDVRSIGDGSERRADLSRL' A
#
# COMPACT_ATOMS: atom_id res chain seq x y z
N MET A 1 -0.50 11.08 5.51
CA MET A 1 -0.75 9.78 4.87
C MET A 1 -1.01 10.09 3.42
N ASP A 2 -0.17 9.55 2.54
CA ASP A 2 -0.21 9.84 1.10
C ASP A 2 -0.80 8.61 0.39
N PHE A 3 -1.86 8.81 -0.38
CA PHE A 3 -2.50 7.77 -1.20
C PHE A 3 -2.21 8.04 -2.67
N SER A 4 -1.67 7.06 -3.38
CA SER A 4 -1.41 7.14 -4.82
C SER A 4 -1.95 5.90 -5.51
N SER A 5 -2.73 6.10 -6.57
CA SER A 5 -2.98 5.04 -7.56
C SER A 5 -1.67 4.77 -8.29
N ALA A 6 -1.40 3.52 -8.68
CA ALA A 6 -0.24 3.24 -9.51
C ALA A 6 -0.41 3.89 -10.88
N ASP A 7 0.59 4.66 -11.28
CA ASP A 7 0.81 5.09 -12.66
C ASP A 7 1.19 3.83 -13.46
N GLU A 8 0.52 3.59 -14.58
CA GLU A 8 0.69 2.43 -15.47
C GLU A 8 2.10 2.40 -16.09
N THR A 9 3.11 2.09 -15.27
CA THR A 9 4.47 1.82 -15.73
C THR A 9 4.65 0.32 -15.82
N VAL A 10 4.10 -0.21 -16.92
CA VAL A 10 4.46 -1.49 -17.50
C VAL A 10 5.99 -1.50 -17.68
N LEU A 11 6.67 -2.32 -16.88
CA LEU A 11 8.01 -2.78 -17.22
C LEU A 11 7.91 -4.27 -17.52
N ASP A 12 8.09 -4.60 -18.80
CA ASP A 12 8.10 -5.94 -19.40
C ASP A 12 8.37 -7.07 -18.40
N GLY A 13 7.29 -7.76 -17.99
CA GLY A 13 7.35 -9.18 -17.63
C GLY A 13 7.70 -9.59 -16.19
N LEU A 14 7.89 -8.71 -15.20
CA LEU A 14 8.24 -9.20 -13.84
C LEU A 14 7.70 -8.47 -12.62
N LEU A 15 7.01 -7.34 -12.73
CA LEU A 15 6.48 -6.65 -11.55
C LEU A 15 4.97 -6.53 -11.64
N ARG A 16 4.27 -7.29 -10.78
CA ARG A 16 2.85 -7.09 -10.50
C ARG A 16 2.73 -5.74 -9.78
N ALA A 17 2.53 -4.67 -10.55
CA ALA A 17 2.23 -3.35 -9.99
C ALA A 17 1.03 -3.50 -9.07
N ALA A 18 1.15 -2.99 -7.84
CA ALA A 18 0.00 -2.90 -6.96
C ALA A 18 -0.94 -1.85 -7.53
N ASP A 19 -2.23 -2.15 -7.64
CA ASP A 19 -3.21 -1.20 -8.20
C ASP A 19 -3.23 0.14 -7.43
N TYR A 20 -2.99 0.07 -6.11
CA TYR A 20 -2.97 1.24 -5.23
C TYR A 20 -1.87 1.11 -4.18
N THR A 21 -1.27 2.22 -3.77
CA THR A 21 -0.28 2.25 -2.70
C THR A 21 -0.55 3.37 -1.70
N ILE A 22 -0.23 3.13 -0.44
CA ILE A 22 -0.25 4.14 0.62
C ILE A 22 1.11 4.26 1.27
N ARG A 23 1.50 5.48 1.63
CA ARG A 23 2.62 5.74 2.55
C ARG A 23 2.10 6.33 3.85
N PHE A 24 2.54 5.76 4.95
CA PHE A 24 2.10 6.15 6.28
C PHE A 24 3.25 5.99 7.28
N PRO A 25 3.30 6.82 8.33
CA PRO A 25 4.26 6.61 9.40
C PRO A 25 3.92 5.32 10.15
N ALA A 26 4.93 4.55 10.53
CA ALA A 26 4.79 3.27 11.22
C ALA A 26 3.98 3.37 12.53
N SER A 27 3.94 4.55 13.13
CA SER A 27 3.17 4.87 14.32
C SER A 27 1.67 5.09 14.06
N ALA A 28 1.26 5.47 12.85
CA ALA A 28 -0.15 5.68 12.53
C ALA A 28 -0.92 4.37 12.39
N LEU A 29 -0.28 3.34 11.82
CA LEU A 29 -0.87 2.02 11.62
C LEU A 29 0.13 0.93 12.06
N PRO A 30 0.33 0.77 13.39
CA PRO A 30 1.36 -0.14 13.89
C PRO A 30 1.10 -1.59 13.51
N GLU A 31 -0.18 -1.99 13.51
CA GLU A 31 -0.67 -3.35 13.30
C GLU A 31 -1.06 -3.64 11.83
N LEU A 32 -0.78 -2.73 10.89
CA LEU A 32 -1.11 -2.97 9.49
C LEU A 32 -0.22 -4.08 8.92
N ALA A 33 -0.87 -5.15 8.45
CA ALA A 33 -0.22 -6.30 7.85
C ALA A 33 -0.98 -6.76 6.60
N THR A 34 -0.34 -7.59 5.78
CA THR A 34 -0.98 -8.27 4.64
C THR A 34 -2.24 -9.00 5.08
N GLY A 35 -3.30 -8.87 4.27
CA GLY A 35 -4.62 -9.46 4.53
C GLY A 35 -5.58 -8.51 5.24
N HIS A 36 -5.09 -7.46 5.92
CA HIS A 36 -5.97 -6.42 6.48
C HIS A 36 -6.73 -5.67 5.39
N THR A 37 -7.86 -5.09 5.77
CA THR A 37 -8.64 -4.21 4.90
C THR A 37 -8.59 -2.77 5.38
N LEU A 38 -8.56 -1.84 4.42
CA LEU A 38 -8.59 -0.41 4.65
C LEU A 38 -9.77 0.18 3.89
N SER A 39 -10.52 1.07 4.54
CA SER A 39 -11.52 1.90 3.86
C SER A 39 -10.92 3.26 3.57
N ILE A 40 -10.79 3.60 2.29
CA ILE A 40 -10.25 4.87 1.83
C ILE A 40 -11.32 5.51 0.94
N ALA A 41 -11.81 6.69 1.33
CA ALA A 41 -12.88 7.41 0.63
C ALA A 41 -14.15 6.56 0.36
N GLY A 42 -14.50 5.65 1.27
CA GLY A 42 -15.67 4.78 1.14
C GLY A 42 -15.47 3.56 0.22
N VAL A 43 -14.26 3.36 -0.31
CA VAL A 43 -13.88 2.16 -1.06
C VAL A 43 -13.02 1.26 -0.17
N THR A 44 -13.30 -0.04 -0.20
CA THR A 44 -12.54 -1.03 0.57
C THR A 44 -11.38 -1.55 -0.25
N TYR A 45 -10.21 -1.61 0.37
CA TYR A 45 -8.99 -2.13 -0.20
C TYR A 45 -8.43 -3.20 0.71
N GLN A 46 -7.85 -4.25 0.15
CA GLN A 46 -7.11 -5.27 0.88
C GLN A 46 -5.61 -5.01 0.75
N VAL A 47 -4.91 -5.05 1.89
CA VAL A 47 -3.45 -4.95 1.96
C VAL A 47 -2.83 -6.23 1.44
N ARG A 48 -1.97 -6.10 0.44
CA ARG A 48 -1.25 -7.22 -0.19
C ARG A 48 0.18 -7.35 0.33
N ASP A 49 0.85 -6.23 0.51
CA ASP A 49 2.22 -6.15 0.99
C ASP A 49 2.36 -4.95 1.92
N VAL A 50 3.21 -5.05 2.92
CA VAL A 50 3.62 -3.93 3.78
C VAL A 50 5.12 -3.98 3.96
N ARG A 51 5.79 -2.89 3.58
CA ARG A 51 7.24 -2.77 3.71
C ARG A 51 7.64 -1.45 4.35
N SER A 52 8.68 -1.51 5.18
CA SER A 52 9.31 -0.33 5.76
C SER A 52 10.06 0.48 4.69
N ILE A 53 10.07 1.80 4.84
CA ILE A 53 10.83 2.73 4.00
C ILE A 53 11.87 3.44 4.87
N GLY A 54 13.12 3.47 4.39
CA GLY A 54 14.23 4.14 5.08
C GLY A 54 14.48 3.55 6.46
N ASP A 55 14.45 4.40 7.48
CA ASP A 55 14.69 4.06 8.89
C ASP A 55 13.53 3.27 9.54
N GLY A 56 12.49 2.93 8.78
CA GLY A 56 11.31 2.20 9.28
C GLY A 56 10.29 3.07 10.02
N SER A 57 10.58 4.36 10.18
CA SER A 57 9.61 5.38 10.63
C SER A 57 8.46 5.55 9.64
N GLU A 58 8.69 5.26 8.36
CA GLU A 58 7.66 5.21 7.33
C GLU A 58 7.49 3.79 6.80
N ARG A 59 6.26 3.44 6.43
CA ARG A 59 5.93 2.20 5.74
C ARG A 59 5.12 2.52 4.49
N ARG A 60 5.28 1.67 3.49
CA ARG A 60 4.42 1.60 2.31
C ARG A 60 3.62 0.32 2.37
N ALA A 61 2.33 0.42 2.05
CA ALA A 61 1.52 -0.76 1.77
C ALA A 61 1.01 -0.74 0.34
N ASP A 62 1.07 -1.92 -0.28
CA ASP A 62 0.49 -2.21 -1.58
C ASP A 62 -0.91 -2.76 -1.37
N LEU A 63 -1.87 -2.23 -2.11
CA LEU A 63 -3.29 -2.49 -1.92
C LEU A 63 -3.93 -3.00 -3.22
N SER A 64 -4.93 -3.86 -3.08
CA SER A 64 -5.89 -4.20 -4.15
C SER A 64 -7.29 -3.80 -3.73
N ARG A 65 -8.04 -3.22 -4.67
CA ARG A 65 -9.44 -2.89 -4.44
C ARG A 65 -10.29 -4.17 -4.27
N LEU A 66 -11.23 -4.14 -3.33
CA LEU A 66 -12.29 -5.14 -3.18
C LEU A 66 -13.58 -4.68 -3.87
#